data_AF-A0A450RT81-F1
#
_entry.id   AF-A0A450RT81-F1
#
_cell.length_a   1.000
_cell.length_b   1.000
_cell.length_c   1.000
_cell.angle_alpha   90.00
_cell.angle_beta   90.00
_cell.angle_gamma   90.00
#
_symmetry.space_group_name_H-M   'P 1'
#
loop_
_entity.id
_entity.type
_entity.pdbx_description
1 polymer ?
#
loop_
_entity_poly.entity_id
_entity_poly.type
_entity_poly.pdbx_seq_one_letter_code
_entity_poly.pdbx_strand_id
1 'polypeptide(L)' 'MTTTTFDTLQFVKILKDAEFSDKQAEAISQAIQNVRRESDLATKTDVRILESKIDSIRWILGIIVLLTVVPLIRNFF' A
#
# COMPACT_ATOMS: atom_id res chain seq x y z
N MET A 1 5.25 -4.89 9.97
CA MET A 1 5.37 -5.02 8.50
C MET A 1 6.74 -5.59 8.19
N THR A 2 6.83 -6.79 7.63
CA THR A 2 8.10 -7.37 7.16
C THR A 2 8.46 -6.77 5.82
N THR A 3 9.52 -5.97 5.77
CA THR A 3 10.08 -5.44 4.53
C THR A 3 10.84 -6.56 3.82
N THR A 4 10.21 -7.22 2.85
CA THR A 4 10.92 -8.20 2.02
C THR A 4 11.89 -7.46 1.11
N THR A 5 13.19 -7.58 1.36
CA THR A 5 14.24 -7.00 0.50
C THR A 5 14.35 -7.83 -0.78
N PHE A 6 14.44 -7.17 -1.93
CA PHE A 6 14.65 -7.85 -3.21
C PHE A 6 16.14 -8.10 -3.40
N ASP A 7 16.55 -9.38 -3.45
CA ASP A 7 17.93 -9.78 -3.70
C ASP A 7 18.17 -9.94 -5.21
N THR A 8 18.73 -8.90 -5.81
CA THR A 8 19.09 -8.88 -7.23
C THR A 8 20.05 -10.00 -7.61
N LEU A 9 20.95 -10.41 -6.70
CA LEU A 9 21.96 -11.44 -6.98
C LEU A 9 21.31 -12.82 -7.07
N GLN A 10 20.39 -13.13 -6.15
CA GLN A 10 19.62 -14.37 -6.18
C GLN A 10 18.74 -14.44 -7.44
N PHE A 11 18.12 -13.33 -7.82
CA PHE A 11 17.26 -13.25 -9.00
C PHE A 11 18.05 -13.45 -10.31
N VAL A 12 19.22 -12.84 -10.45
CA VAL A 12 20.14 -13.09 -11.59
C VAL A 12 20.54 -14.57 -11.67
N LYS A 13 20.86 -15.20 -10.54
CA LYS A 13 21.22 -16.63 -10.51
C LYS A 13 20.09 -17.52 -11.05
N ILE A 14 18.85 -17.28 -10.61
CA ILE A 14 17.68 -18.04 -11.09
C ILE A 14 17.51 -17.90 -12.60
N LEU A 15 17.71 -16.70 -13.14
CA LEU A 15 17.62 -16.46 -14.59
C LEU A 15 18.75 -17.18 -15.34
N LYS A 16 19.97 -17.17 -14.82
CA LYS A 16 21.08 -17.92 -15.42
C LYS A 16 20.86 -19.43 -15.39
N ASP A 17 20.31 -19.96 -14.30
CA ASP A 17 19.94 -21.39 -14.18
C ASP A 17 18.81 -21.77 -15.16
N ALA A 18 18.00 -20.80 -15.58
CA ALA A 18 16.99 -20.92 -16.63
C ALA A 18 17.51 -20.62 -18.05
N GLU A 19 18.84 -20.71 -18.25
CA GLU A 19 19.53 -20.50 -19.54
C GLU A 19 19.45 -19.07 -20.13
N PHE A 20 19.10 -18.07 -19.32
CA PHE A 20 19.22 -16.67 -19.74
C PHE A 20 20.68 -16.23 -19.76
N SER A 21 21.08 -15.48 -20.79
CA SER A 21 22.41 -14.87 -20.85
C SER A 21 22.61 -13.84 -19.73
N ASP A 22 23.87 -13.59 -19.33
CA ASP A 22 24.20 -12.62 -18.28
C ASP A 22 23.57 -11.24 -18.52
N LYS A 23 23.62 -10.75 -19.77
CA LYS A 23 23.00 -9.48 -20.14
C LYS A 23 21.48 -9.47 -19.97
N GLN A 24 20.81 -10.58 -20.27
CA GLN A 24 19.36 -10.69 -20.10
C GLN A 24 18.99 -10.77 -18.62
N ALA A 25 19.70 -11.58 -17.85
CA ALA A 25 19.49 -11.71 -16.42
C ALA A 25 19.63 -10.36 -15.71
N GLU A 26 20.68 -9.61 -16.06
CA GLU A 26 20.92 -8.27 -15.50
C GLU A 26 19.85 -7.25 -15.93
N ALA A 27 19.46 -7.24 -17.20
CA ALA A 27 18.44 -6.33 -17.71
C ALA A 27 17.05 -6.57 -17.07
N ILE A 28 16.64 -7.83 -16.93
CA ILE A 28 15.36 -8.19 -16.28
C ILE A 28 15.41 -7.82 -14.78
N SER A 29 16.54 -8.06 -14.13
CA SER A 29 16.74 -7.70 -12.72
C SER A 29 16.63 -6.20 -12.47
N GLN A 30 17.23 -5.38 -13.34
CA GLN A 30 17.15 -3.92 -13.25
C GLN A 30 15.73 -3.41 -13.52
N ALA A 31 15.03 -3.97 -14.53
CA ALA A 31 13.66 -3.61 -14.84
C ALA A 31 12.72 -3.86 -13.64
N ILE A 32 12.81 -5.04 -13.01
CA ILE A 32 12.01 -5.40 -11.84
C ILE A 32 12.35 -4.53 -10.62
N GLN A 33 13.63 -4.21 -10.40
CA GLN A 33 14.05 -3.33 -9.31
C GLN A 33 13.51 -1.90 -9.47
N ASN A 34 13.47 -1.39 -10.70
CA ASN A 34 12.94 -0.06 -11.01
C ASN A 34 11.42 0.01 -10.84
N VAL A 35 10.68 -0.98 -11.35
CA VAL A 35 9.22 -1.08 -11.15
C VAL A 35 8.87 -1.14 -9.66
N ARG A 36 9.66 -1.87 -8.86
CA ARG A 36 9.42 -1.96 -7.42
C ARG A 36 9.61 -0.61 -6.71
N ARG A 37 10.67 0.15 -7.06
CA ARG A 37 10.88 1.51 -6.52
C ARG A 37 9.72 2.43 -6.85
N GLU A 38 9.13 2.31 -8.03
CA GLU A 38 7.97 3.10 -8.45
C GLU A 38 6.66 2.65 -7.74
N SER A 39 6.47 1.34 -7.57
CA SER A 39 5.30 0.76 -6.88
C SER A 39 5.25 1.04 -5.37
N ASP A 40 6.42 1.12 -4.71
CA ASP A 40 6.52 1.41 -3.27
C ASP A 40 6.22 2.89 -2.96
N LEU A 41 6.35 3.77 -3.97
CA LEU A 41 5.94 5.19 -3.89
C LEU A 41 4.42 5.37 -4.10
N ALA A 42 3.81 4.62 -5.02
CA ALA A 42 2.37 4.65 -5.24
C ALA A 42 1.57 4.06 -4.06
N THR A 43 1.99 2.88 -3.58
CA THR A 43 1.25 2.15 -2.52
C THR A 43 1.29 2.87 -1.17
N LYS A 44 2.41 3.53 -0.81
CA LYS A 44 2.49 4.32 0.45
C LYS A 44 1.65 5.59 0.40
N THR A 45 1.52 6.20 -0.77
CA THR A 45 0.71 7.40 -0.96
C THR A 45 -0.77 7.05 -0.86
N ASP A 46 -1.20 5.97 -1.53
CA ASP A 46 -2.59 5.53 -1.51
C ASP A 46 -3.04 5.04 -0.13
N VAL A 47 -2.17 4.34 0.62
CA VAL A 47 -2.48 3.90 2.00
C VAL A 47 -2.66 5.09 2.95
N ARG A 48 -1.82 6.12 2.86
CA ARG A 48 -1.99 7.35 3.68
C ARG A 48 -3.28 8.09 3.33
N ILE A 49 -3.66 8.12 2.05
CA ILE A 49 -4.92 8.72 1.62
C ILE A 49 -6.11 7.93 2.18
N LEU A 50 -6.00 6.60 2.26
CA LEU A 50 -7.06 5.74 2.77
C LEU A 50 -7.25 5.89 4.30
N GLU A 51 -6.15 5.97 5.08
CA GLU A 51 -6.20 6.24 6.52
C GLU A 51 -6.89 7.59 6.83
N SER A 52 -6.54 8.65 6.10
CA SER A 52 -7.15 9.98 6.26
C SER A 52 -8.66 10.00 5.96
N LYS A 53 -9.09 9.22 4.96
CA LYS A 53 -10.52 9.09 4.61
C LYS A 53 -11.29 8.33 5.69
N ILE A 54 -10.71 7.27 6.27
CA ILE A 54 -11.36 6.48 7.33
C ILE A 54 -11.56 7.33 8.59
N ASP A 55 -10.56 8.12 8.99
CA ASP A 55 -10.70 9.02 10.14
C ASP A 55 -11.75 10.11 9.90
N SER A 56 -11.79 10.67 8.69
CA SER A 56 -12.81 11.66 8.31
C SER A 56 -14.23 11.07 8.38
N ILE A 57 -14.43 9.85 7.87
CA ILE A 57 -15.71 9.14 7.94
C ILE A 57 -16.09 8.84 9.40
N ARG A 58 -15.13 8.42 10.23
CA ARG A 58 -15.35 8.16 11.66
C ARG A 58 -15.85 9.40 12.42
N TRP A 59 -15.25 10.57 12.16
CA TRP A 59 -15.67 11.84 12.76
C TRP A 59 -17.05 12.29 12.27
N ILE A 60 -17.33 12.17 10.97
CA ILE A 60 -18.63 12.53 10.38
C ILE A 60 -19.75 11.65 10.95
N LEU A 61 -19.53 10.33 11.06
CA LEU A 61 -20.50 9.42 11.66
C LEU A 61 -20.75 9.73 13.14
N GLY A 62 -19.71 10.06 13.90
CA GLY A 62 -19.85 10.49 15.30
C GLY A 62 -20.74 11.74 15.45
N ILE A 63 -20.57 12.72 14.57
CA ILE A 63 -21.39 13.94 14.56
C ILE A 63 -22.84 13.63 14.17
N ILE A 64 -23.07 12.80 13.14
CA ILE A 64 -24.43 12.42 12.72
C ILE A 64 -25.16 11.67 13.83
N VAL A 65 -24.50 10.73 14.51
CA VAL A 65 -25.08 10.00 15.65
C VAL A 65 -25.38 10.96 16.80
N LEU A 66 -24.46 11.88 17.12
CA LEU A 66 -24.70 12.89 18.15
C LEU A 66 -25.91 13.78 17.81
N LEU A 67 -26.00 14.27 16.58
CA LEU A 67 -27.08 15.13 16.11
C LEU A 67 -28.44 14.43 16.04
N THR A 68 -28.47 13.10 15.92
CA THR A 68 -29.73 12.33 15.83
C THR A 68 -30.16 11.78 17.18
N VAL A 69 -29.23 11.27 17.99
CA VAL A 69 -29.52 10.62 19.26
C VAL A 69 -29.81 11.62 20.37
N VAL A 70 -29.09 12.76 20.43
CA VAL A 70 -29.30 13.80 21.45
C VAL A 70 -30.72 14.39 21.42
N PRO A 71 -31.25 14.86 20.27
CA PRO A 71 -32.62 15.38 20.24
C PRO A 71 -33.68 14.29 20.46
N LEU A 72 -33.39 13.04 20.10
CA LEU A 72 -34.30 11.93 20.34
C LEU A 72 -34.51 11.69 21.84
N ILE A 73 -33.43 11.66 22.63
CA ILE A 73 -33.51 11.49 24.08
C ILE A 73 -34.26 12.66 24.73
N ARG A 74 -34.01 13.89 24.28
CA ARG A 74 -34.71 15.10 24.76
C ARG A 74 -36.20 15.13 24.39
N ASN A 75 -36.59 14.51 23.28
CA ASN A 75 -37.99 14.41 22.89
C ASN A 75 -38.75 13.32 23.67
N PHE A 76 -38.04 12.36 24.26
CA PHE A 76 -38.62 11.27 25.04
C PHE A 76 -38.69 11.54 26.56
N PHE A 77 -37.99 12.57 27.06
CA PHE A 77 -37.94 12.96 28.48
C PHE A 77 -38.42 14.39 28.67
#